data_AF-A0A2J8TZJ6-F1
#
_entry.id   AF-A0A2J8TZJ6-F1
#
_cell.length_a   1.000
_cell.length_b   1.000
_cell.length_c   1.000
_cell.angle_alpha   90.00
_cell.angle_beta   90.00
_cell.angle_gamma   90.00
#
_symmetry.space_group_name_H-M   'P 1'
#
loop_
_entity.id
_entity.type
_entity.pdbx_description
1 polymer ?
#
loop_
_entity_poly.entity_id
_entity_poly.type
_entity_poly.pdbx_seq_one_letter_code
_entity_poly.pdbx_strand_id
1 'polypeptide(L)'
;MDELFPLIFPAEPAQASGPYVEIIEQPKQRGMRFRYKCEGRSAGSIPGERSTDTTKTHPTIKINGYTGPGTVRISLVTKDPPHRPHPHELVGKDCRDGFYEAELCPDRCIHSFQNLGIQCVKKRDLEQAINQRIQTNNNPFQGDSAGSIRQAPPPAACPFS
;
A
#
# COMPACT_ATOMS: atom_id res chain seq x y z
N MET A 1 13.70 54.23 21.03
CA MET A 1 13.41 53.08 21.91
C MET A 1 11.99 53.33 22.36
N ASP A 2 10.97 52.69 21.79
CA ASP A 2 10.88 51.27 21.46
C ASP A 2 10.03 51.02 20.21
N GLU A 3 10.63 50.41 19.19
CA GLU A 3 9.96 49.94 17.96
C GLU A 3 9.32 48.57 18.25
N LEU A 4 8.03 48.55 18.53
CA LEU A 4 7.27 47.31 18.71
C LEU A 4 6.88 46.74 17.32
N PHE A 5 7.76 45.92 16.74
CA PHE A 5 7.42 45.06 15.60
C PHE A 5 6.50 43.92 16.07
N PRO A 6 5.30 43.74 15.50
CA PRO A 6 4.55 42.50 15.69
C PRO A 6 5.26 41.38 14.91
N LEU A 7 5.74 40.36 15.65
CA LEU A 7 6.21 39.10 15.09
C LEU A 7 5.02 38.42 14.39
N ILE A 8 4.95 38.58 13.08
CA ILE A 8 4.15 37.74 12.20
C ILE A 8 4.74 36.34 12.31
N PHE A 9 4.17 35.53 13.18
CA PHE A 9 4.36 34.08 13.13
C PHE A 9 3.89 33.62 11.74
N PRO A 10 4.71 32.92 10.94
CA PRO A 10 4.21 32.31 9.72
C PRO A 10 3.09 31.36 10.13
N ALA A 11 1.88 31.64 9.63
CA ALA A 11 0.73 30.77 9.82
C ALA A 11 1.13 29.35 9.45
N GLU A 12 0.96 28.43 10.39
CA GLU A 12 1.06 26.99 10.17
C GLU A 12 0.31 26.66 8.87
N PRO A 13 0.90 25.90 7.94
CA PRO A 13 0.27 25.63 6.65
C PRO A 13 -1.13 25.09 6.91
N ALA A 14 -2.14 25.84 6.47
CA ALA A 14 -3.54 25.52 6.67
C ALA A 14 -3.74 24.04 6.32
N GLN A 15 -4.00 23.23 7.36
CA GLN A 15 -4.27 21.81 7.19
C GLN A 15 -5.37 21.71 6.13
N ALA A 16 -5.12 20.91 5.09
CA ALA A 16 -6.06 20.70 4.00
C ALA A 16 -7.46 20.51 4.58
N SER A 17 -8.40 21.37 4.20
CA SER A 17 -9.73 21.47 4.83
C SER A 17 -10.67 20.30 4.51
N GLY A 18 -10.11 19.15 4.12
CA GLY A 18 -10.82 17.96 3.69
C GLY A 18 -10.26 16.69 4.31
N PRO A 19 -11.00 15.58 4.23
CA PRO A 19 -10.58 14.33 4.84
C PRO A 19 -9.34 13.77 4.15
N TYR A 20 -8.41 13.23 4.95
CA TYR A 20 -7.17 12.66 4.46
C TYR A 20 -6.82 11.36 5.19
N VAL A 21 -6.04 10.51 4.51
CA VAL A 21 -5.56 9.25 5.06
C VAL A 21 -4.11 9.43 5.49
N GLU A 22 -3.82 8.95 6.70
CA GLU A 22 -2.49 8.95 7.30
C GLU A 22 -2.08 7.51 7.60
N ILE A 23 -0.84 7.13 7.29
CA ILE A 23 -0.32 5.81 7.67
C ILE A 23 0.36 5.92 9.04
N ILE A 24 -0.25 5.32 10.07
CA ILE A 24 0.25 5.37 11.45
C ILE A 24 1.15 4.19 11.82
N GLU A 25 1.09 3.11 11.05
CA GLU A 25 2.02 1.98 11.10
C GLU A 25 2.33 1.57 9.66
N GLN A 26 3.57 1.80 9.24
CA GLN A 26 4.03 1.43 7.90
C GLN A 26 4.20 -0.09 7.76
N PRO A 27 4.09 -0.65 6.54
CA PRO A 27 4.51 -2.03 6.30
C PRO A 27 6.02 -2.18 6.48
N LYS A 28 6.46 -3.30 7.05
CA LYS A 28 7.89 -3.60 7.23
C LYS A 28 8.57 -3.73 5.87
N GLN A 29 9.64 -2.98 5.66
CA GLN A 29 10.33 -2.92 4.37
C GLN A 29 11.10 -4.19 4.01
N ARG A 30 11.53 -4.96 5.00
CA ARG A 30 12.39 -6.15 4.84
C ARG A 30 11.94 -7.27 5.77
N GLY A 31 12.37 -8.50 5.46
CA GLY A 31 12.09 -9.69 6.27
C GLY A 31 10.80 -10.40 5.89
N MET A 32 10.00 -9.86 4.97
CA MET A 32 8.91 -10.58 4.32
C MET A 32 9.35 -11.11 2.97
N ARG A 33 9.08 -12.39 2.69
CA ARG A 33 9.25 -12.97 1.36
C ARG A 33 7.92 -12.96 0.60
N PHE A 34 7.99 -12.64 -0.69
CA PHE A 34 6.86 -12.85 -1.59
C PHE A 34 6.72 -14.33 -1.92
N ARG A 35 5.50 -14.77 -2.20
CA ARG A 35 5.19 -16.18 -2.44
C ARG A 35 4.74 -16.41 -3.87
N TYR A 36 5.14 -17.52 -4.49
CA TYR A 36 4.60 -17.90 -5.78
C TYR A 36 3.22 -18.56 -5.64
N LYS A 37 2.42 -18.49 -6.70
CA LYS A 37 1.11 -19.16 -6.78
C LYS A 37 1.16 -20.67 -6.53
N CYS A 38 2.27 -21.32 -6.82
CA CYS A 38 2.46 -22.75 -6.57
C CYS A 38 2.73 -23.11 -5.10
N GLU A 39 3.02 -22.14 -4.22
CA GLU A 39 3.31 -22.39 -2.80
C GLU A 39 2.05 -22.53 -1.92
N GLY A 40 0.85 -22.37 -2.49
CA GLY A 40 -0.43 -22.54 -1.78
C GLY A 40 -1.19 -21.22 -1.54
N ARG A 41 -2.27 -21.30 -0.75
CA ARG A 41 -3.28 -20.22 -0.63
C ARG A 41 -2.87 -19.08 0.31
N SER A 42 -1.97 -19.30 1.26
CA SER A 42 -1.57 -18.30 2.25
C SER A 42 -0.22 -17.67 1.89
N ALA A 43 -0.22 -16.45 1.35
CA ALA A 43 1.02 -15.70 1.11
C ALA A 43 1.65 -15.11 2.39
N GLY A 44 1.09 -15.41 3.56
CA GLY A 44 1.46 -14.81 4.83
C GLY A 44 0.81 -13.43 5.03
N SER A 45 1.26 -12.76 6.09
CA SER A 45 0.79 -11.43 6.49
C SER A 45 1.93 -10.42 6.45
N ILE A 46 1.72 -9.27 5.81
CA ILE A 46 2.65 -8.14 5.83
C ILE A 46 2.71 -7.64 7.28
N PRO A 47 3.88 -7.73 7.95
CA PRO A 47 4.02 -7.18 9.30
C PRO A 47 4.15 -5.65 9.23
N GLY A 48 3.81 -4.98 10.31
CA GLY A 48 4.11 -3.58 10.52
C GLY A 48 5.61 -3.36 10.78
N GLU A 49 6.07 -2.14 10.54
CA GLU A 49 7.45 -1.72 10.74
C GLU A 49 7.94 -1.94 12.17
N ARG A 50 7.08 -1.66 13.16
CA ARG A 50 7.37 -1.83 14.60
C ARG A 50 7.14 -3.25 15.08
N SER A 51 6.84 -4.19 14.18
CA SER A 51 6.60 -5.59 14.56
C SER A 51 7.90 -6.25 15.01
N THR A 52 7.86 -6.80 16.22
CA THR A 52 8.93 -7.59 16.84
C THR A 52 8.58 -9.08 16.84
N ASP A 53 9.46 -9.93 17.38
CA ASP A 53 9.20 -11.36 17.53
C ASP A 53 8.09 -11.63 18.55
N THR A 54 8.03 -10.82 19.61
CA THR A 54 7.04 -10.92 20.69
C THR A 54 5.74 -10.20 20.37
N THR A 55 5.80 -9.03 19.72
CA THR A 55 4.64 -8.19 19.45
C THR A 55 4.46 -8.00 17.96
N LYS A 56 3.40 -8.61 17.41
CA LYS A 56 3.04 -8.45 16.00
C LYS A 56 2.22 -7.18 15.80
N THR A 57 2.71 -6.30 14.93
CA THR A 57 1.98 -5.13 14.43
C THR A 57 1.68 -5.33 12.95
N HIS A 58 0.77 -4.53 12.40
CA HIS A 58 0.30 -4.66 11.02
C HIS A 58 0.13 -3.29 10.38
N PRO A 59 0.26 -3.17 9.04
CA PRO A 59 -0.01 -1.93 8.33
C PRO A 59 -1.33 -1.32 8.78
N THR A 60 -1.30 -0.08 9.24
CA THR A 60 -2.46 0.58 9.85
C THR A 60 -2.56 2.00 9.34
N ILE A 61 -3.77 2.37 8.91
CA ILE A 61 -4.10 3.73 8.49
C ILE A 61 -5.06 4.38 9.48
N LYS A 62 -5.04 5.71 9.50
CA LYS A 62 -5.98 6.57 10.19
C LYS A 62 -6.64 7.50 9.18
N ILE A 63 -7.96 7.62 9.24
CA ILE A 63 -8.74 8.57 8.46
C ILE A 63 -8.99 9.79 9.33
N ASN A 64 -8.42 10.92 8.95
CA ASN A 64 -8.56 12.18 9.66
C ASN A 64 -9.63 13.04 8.96
N GLY A 65 -10.43 13.77 9.73
CA GLY A 65 -11.45 14.68 9.19
C GLY A 65 -12.67 14.00 8.55
N TYR A 66 -12.90 12.70 8.79
CA TYR A 66 -14.10 11.98 8.34
C TYR A 66 -14.49 10.88 9.33
N THR A 67 -15.79 10.69 9.54
CA THR A 67 -16.36 9.57 10.29
C THR A 67 -17.69 9.21 9.63
N GLY A 68 -17.80 7.96 9.18
CA GLY A 68 -18.93 7.51 8.37
C GLY A 68 -18.56 6.31 7.50
N PRO A 69 -19.52 5.76 6.75
CA PRO A 69 -19.28 4.63 5.88
C PRO A 69 -18.29 5.01 4.76
N GLY A 70 -17.45 4.07 4.35
CA GLY A 70 -16.51 4.25 3.27
C GLY A 70 -15.91 2.93 2.82
N THR A 71 -15.17 2.94 1.73
CA THR A 71 -14.47 1.76 1.20
C THR A 71 -13.00 2.09 1.07
N VAL A 72 -12.13 1.17 1.50
CA VAL A 72 -10.68 1.28 1.30
C VAL A 72 -10.24 0.27 0.26
N ARG A 73 -9.42 0.73 -0.69
CA ARG A 73 -8.76 -0.12 -1.69
C ARG A 73 -7.25 -0.03 -1.53
N ILE A 74 -6.58 -1.17 -1.45
CA ILE A 74 -5.11 -1.25 -1.34
C ILE A 74 -4.57 -1.99 -2.55
N SER A 75 -3.71 -1.33 -3.30
CA SER A 75 -3.12 -1.84 -4.54
C SER A 75 -1.60 -1.75 -4.51
N LEU A 76 -0.93 -2.65 -5.21
CA LEU A 76 0.52 -2.63 -5.36
C LEU A 76 0.92 -1.75 -6.55
N VAL A 77 1.92 -0.89 -6.35
CA VAL A 77 2.48 0.00 -7.39
C VAL A 77 4.00 -0.06 -7.45
N THR A 78 4.58 0.46 -8.53
CA THR A 78 6.05 0.62 -8.65
C THR A 78 6.58 1.64 -7.64
N LYS A 79 7.79 1.38 -7.13
CA LYS A 79 8.46 2.23 -6.15
C LYS A 79 8.74 3.63 -6.69
N ASP A 80 9.30 3.71 -7.89
CA ASP A 80 9.75 4.97 -8.47
C ASP A 80 8.63 5.61 -9.32
N PRO A 81 8.49 6.95 -9.30
CA PRO A 81 7.60 7.67 -10.20
C PRO A 81 7.99 7.46 -11.69
N PRO A 82 7.02 7.39 -12.62
CA PRO A 82 5.59 7.38 -12.40
C PRO A 82 5.11 6.07 -11.77
N HIS A 83 4.28 6.16 -10.72
CA HIS A 83 3.77 4.99 -10.00
C HIS A 83 2.77 4.23 -10.88
N ARG A 84 3.19 3.06 -11.35
CA ARG A 84 2.38 2.18 -12.22
C ARG A 84 1.88 0.96 -11.46
N PRO A 85 0.79 0.32 -11.90
CA PRO A 85 0.32 -0.93 -11.32
C PRO A 85 1.44 -1.99 -11.31
N HIS A 86 1.69 -2.58 -10.15
CA HIS A 86 2.70 -3.64 -10.02
C HIS A 86 2.13 -4.97 -10.57
N PRO A 87 2.93 -5.78 -11.29
CA PRO A 87 2.47 -7.07 -11.80
C PRO A 87 2.23 -8.13 -10.71
N HIS A 88 2.72 -7.92 -9.49
CA HIS A 88 2.43 -8.81 -8.35
C HIS A 88 0.99 -8.65 -7.87
N GLU A 89 0.52 -9.61 -7.10
CA GLU A 89 -0.85 -9.62 -6.59
C GLU A 89 -0.85 -9.42 -5.09
N LEU A 90 -1.74 -8.56 -4.59
CA LEU A 90 -2.13 -8.62 -3.19
C LEU A 90 -3.11 -9.77 -3.01
N VAL A 91 -2.83 -10.67 -2.07
CA VAL A 91 -3.65 -11.84 -1.77
C VAL A 91 -3.93 -11.93 -0.28
N GLY A 92 -5.03 -12.60 0.09
CA GLY A 92 -5.44 -12.74 1.47
C GLY A 92 -6.94 -12.51 1.65
N LYS A 93 -7.35 -12.16 2.87
CA LYS A 93 -8.76 -11.91 3.15
C LYS A 93 -9.18 -10.61 2.46
N ASP A 94 -10.35 -10.62 1.81
CA ASP A 94 -10.94 -9.47 1.11
C ASP A 94 -10.08 -8.94 -0.07
N CYS A 95 -9.15 -9.78 -0.56
CA CYS A 95 -8.37 -9.52 -1.77
C CYS A 95 -9.02 -10.14 -3.01
N ARG A 96 -9.14 -9.36 -4.08
CA ARG A 96 -9.62 -9.80 -5.40
C ARG A 96 -8.80 -9.12 -6.50
N ASP A 97 -8.55 -9.85 -7.60
CA ASP A 97 -7.84 -9.30 -8.78
C ASP A 97 -6.51 -8.58 -8.48
N GLY A 98 -5.82 -9.00 -7.41
CA GLY A 98 -4.55 -8.45 -6.97
C GLY A 98 -4.61 -7.14 -6.18
N PHE A 99 -5.78 -6.71 -5.72
CA PHE A 99 -5.96 -5.62 -4.77
C PHE A 99 -6.85 -6.05 -3.59
N TYR A 100 -6.72 -5.38 -2.47
CA TYR A 100 -7.60 -5.52 -1.30
C TYR A 100 -8.72 -4.50 -1.40
N GLU A 101 -9.94 -4.88 -1.08
CA GLU A 101 -11.05 -3.95 -0.97
C GLU A 101 -12.03 -4.37 0.12
N ALA A 102 -12.30 -3.46 1.05
CA ALA A 102 -13.24 -3.70 2.13
C ALA A 102 -13.94 -2.42 2.57
N GLU A 103 -15.13 -2.58 3.15
CA GLU A 103 -15.85 -1.50 3.81
C GLU A 103 -15.17 -1.13 5.13
N LEU A 104 -15.04 0.17 5.36
CA LEU A 104 -14.52 0.75 6.58
C LEU A 104 -15.61 0.74 7.65
N CYS A 105 -15.22 0.38 8.88
CA CYS A 105 -16.11 0.45 10.03
C CYS A 105 -16.48 1.91 10.30
N PRO A 106 -17.77 2.31 10.24
CA PRO A 106 -18.18 3.71 10.31
C PRO A 106 -17.88 4.38 11.66
N ASP A 107 -17.81 3.58 12.73
CA ASP A 107 -17.55 4.05 14.10
C ASP A 107 -16.05 4.18 14.44
N ARG A 108 -15.17 3.82 13.50
CA ARG A 108 -13.71 3.81 13.72
C ARG A 108 -13.02 4.62 12.64
N CYS A 109 -12.01 5.38 13.05
CA CYS A 109 -11.12 6.08 12.13
C CYS A 109 -9.78 5.37 11.94
N ILE A 110 -9.51 4.28 12.66
CA ILE A 110 -8.26 3.52 12.61
C ILE A 110 -8.55 2.11 12.07
N HIS A 111 -7.81 1.71 11.03
CA HIS A 111 -8.01 0.44 10.33
C HIS A 111 -6.67 -0.28 10.13
N SER A 112 -6.56 -1.50 10.64
CA SER A 112 -5.37 -2.35 10.53
C SER A 112 -5.60 -3.52 9.57
N PHE A 113 -4.57 -3.85 8.79
CA PHE A 113 -4.66 -4.84 7.72
C PHE A 113 -3.76 -6.04 7.99
N GLN A 114 -4.32 -7.07 8.65
CA GLN A 114 -3.55 -8.20 9.18
C GLN A 114 -3.39 -9.35 8.19
N ASN A 115 -4.25 -9.43 7.17
CA ASN A 115 -4.35 -10.58 6.26
C ASN A 115 -3.92 -10.23 4.84
N LEU A 116 -2.93 -9.35 4.70
CA LEU A 116 -2.38 -8.97 3.40
C LEU A 116 -1.10 -9.74 3.13
N GLY A 117 -1.00 -10.40 1.99
CA GLY A 117 0.21 -11.06 1.51
C GLY A 117 0.50 -10.69 0.06
N ILE A 118 1.75 -10.85 -0.36
CA ILE A 118 2.17 -10.52 -1.72
C ILE A 118 2.50 -11.80 -2.48
N GLN A 119 1.76 -12.04 -3.56
CA GLN A 119 2.01 -13.12 -4.49
C GLN A 119 2.83 -12.62 -5.68
N CYS A 120 4.04 -13.14 -5.84
CA CYS A 120 4.90 -12.80 -6.97
C CYS A 120 4.51 -13.60 -8.21
N VAL A 121 4.51 -12.91 -9.35
CA VAL A 121 4.28 -13.52 -10.67
C VAL A 121 5.61 -13.94 -11.29
N LYS A 122 5.59 -15.02 -12.07
CA LYS A 122 6.77 -15.47 -12.82
C LYS A 122 7.01 -14.54 -14.00
N LYS A 123 8.26 -14.43 -14.44
CA LYS A 123 8.65 -13.55 -15.56
C LYS A 123 7.84 -13.80 -16.83
N ARG A 124 7.55 -15.06 -17.15
CA ARG A 124 6.74 -15.46 -18.32
C ARG A 124 5.27 -15.00 -18.26
N ASP A 125 4.74 -14.79 -17.06
CA ASP A 125 3.33 -14.45 -16.83
C ASP A 125 3.15 -12.93 -16.61
N LEU A 126 4.23 -12.15 -16.78
CA LEU A 126 4.26 -10.72 -16.46
C LEU A 126 3.34 -9.90 -17.37
N GLU A 127 3.35 -10.15 -18.67
CA GLU A 127 2.48 -9.44 -19.63
C GLU A 127 1.00 -9.70 -19.34
N GLN A 128 0.65 -10.95 -19.04
CA GLN A 128 -0.71 -11.31 -18.65
C GLN A 128 -1.14 -10.59 -17.38
N ALA A 129 -0.27 -10.55 -16.36
CA ALA A 129 -0.55 -9.87 -15.10
C ALA A 129 -0.78 -8.36 -15.29
N ILE A 130 0.05 -7.69 -16.10
CA ILE A 130 -0.13 -6.27 -16.41
C ILE A 130 -1.45 -6.02 -17.14
N ASN A 131 -1.78 -6.83 -18.15
CA ASN A 131 -3.05 -6.72 -18.88
C ASN A 131 -4.25 -6.88 -17.95
N GLN A 132 -4.19 -7.80 -16.98
CA GLN A 132 -5.24 -7.97 -15.98
C GLN A 132 -5.41 -6.72 -15.09
N ARG A 133 -4.32 -6.04 -14.69
CA ARG A 133 -4.41 -4.79 -13.91
C ARG A 133 -5.06 -3.66 -14.69
N ILE A 134 -4.81 -3.59 -16.00
CA ILE A 134 -5.46 -2.62 -16.89
C ILE A 134 -6.95 -2.94 -17.01
N GLN A 135 -7.31 -4.19 -17.27
CA GLN A 135 -8.71 -4.64 -17.40
C GLN A 135 -9.54 -4.41 -16.12
N THR A 136 -8.92 -4.59 -14.96
CA THR A 136 -9.58 -4.42 -13.64
C THR A 136 -9.51 -2.99 -13.10
N ASN A 137 -9.11 -2.03 -13.95
CA ASN A 137 -8.92 -0.62 -13.60
C ASN A 137 -8.15 -0.44 -12.29
N ASN A 138 -7.12 -1.28 -12.09
CA ASN A 138 -6.29 -1.28 -10.88
C ASN A 138 -5.10 -0.34 -11.04
N ASN A 139 -5.39 0.93 -11.34
CA ASN A 139 -4.40 1.99 -11.45
C ASN A 139 -4.85 3.21 -10.63
N PRO A 140 -4.28 3.43 -9.43
CA PRO A 140 -4.66 4.56 -8.58
C PRO A 140 -4.17 5.92 -9.10
N PHE A 141 -3.24 5.97 -10.07
CA PHE A 141 -2.60 7.19 -10.57
C PHE A 141 -2.88 7.43 -12.06
N GLN A 142 -4.10 7.15 -12.55
CA GLN A 142 -4.48 7.36 -13.95
C GLN A 142 -4.10 8.77 -14.44
N GLY A 143 -3.03 8.89 -15.24
CA GLY A 143 -2.46 10.17 -15.66
C GLY A 143 -1.25 10.08 -16.61
N ASP A 144 -0.33 9.12 -16.44
CA ASP A 144 0.87 9.05 -17.29
C ASP A 144 0.93 7.79 -18.16
N SER A 145 0.53 8.01 -19.41
CA SER A 145 0.59 7.18 -20.60
C SER A 145 1.66 6.07 -20.61
N ALA A 146 1.22 4.93 -21.16
CA ALA A 146 1.99 3.83 -21.70
C ALA A 146 3.44 4.18 -22.08
N GLY A 147 4.42 3.55 -21.42
CA GLY A 147 5.82 3.70 -21.83
C GLY A 147 6.79 2.87 -21.00
N SER A 148 7.06 1.63 -21.45
CA SER A 148 8.15 0.72 -21.04
C SER A 148 8.42 0.57 -19.53
N ILE A 149 8.05 -0.58 -18.95
CA ILE A 149 8.34 -0.94 -17.55
C ILE A 149 9.77 -1.47 -17.46
N ARG A 150 10.65 -0.77 -16.72
CA ARG A 150 11.88 -1.36 -16.20
C ARG A 150 11.54 -2.19 -14.96
N GLN A 151 11.98 -3.44 -14.98
CA GLN A 151 11.82 -4.44 -13.94
C GLN A 151 12.31 -3.93 -12.58
N ALA A 152 11.48 -3.97 -11.54
CA ALA A 152 11.99 -3.93 -10.17
C ALA A 152 12.75 -5.25 -9.92
N PRO A 153 13.99 -5.21 -9.40
CA PRO A 153 14.73 -6.43 -9.13
C PRO A 153 13.92 -7.29 -8.15
N PRO A 154 13.88 -8.63 -8.35
CA PRO A 154 13.22 -9.49 -7.38
C PRO A 154 13.85 -9.25 -6.00
N PRO A 155 13.06 -9.23 -4.90
CA PRO A 155 13.67 -9.34 -3.58
C PRO A 155 14.56 -10.58 -3.59
N ALA A 156 15.83 -10.39 -3.22
CA ALA A 156 16.91 -11.35 -3.38
C ALA A 156 16.40 -12.78 -3.22
N ALA A 157 16.54 -13.55 -4.30
CA ALA A 157 16.16 -14.95 -4.35
C ALA A 157 16.64 -15.64 -3.08
N CYS A 158 15.73 -16.32 -2.39
CA CYS A 158 16.11 -17.30 -1.38
C CYS A 158 17.13 -18.25 -2.05
N PRO A 159 18.38 -18.34 -1.54
CA PRO A 159 19.24 -19.41 -1.98
C PRO A 159 18.57 -20.71 -1.56
N PHE A 160 18.38 -21.60 -2.53
CA PHE A 160 18.17 -23.01 -2.29
C PHE A 160 19.21 -23.50 -1.27
N SER A 161 18.76 -24.11 -0.19
CA SER A 161 19.45 -25.15 0.57
C SER A 161 18.39 -25.97 1.27
#